data_AF-A0A7X7TGH1-F1
#
_entry.id   AF-A0A7X7TGH1-F1
#
_cell.length_a   1.000
_cell.length_b   1.000
_cell.length_c   1.000
_cell.angle_alpha   90.00
_cell.angle_beta   90.00
_cell.angle_gamma   90.00
#
_symmetry.space_group_name_H-M   'P 1'
#
loop_
_entity.id
_entity.type
_entity.pdbx_description
1 polymer ?
#
loop_
_entity_poly.entity_id
_entity_poly.type
_entity_poly.pdbx_seq_one_letter_code
_entity_poly.pdbx_strand_id
1 'polypeptide(L)'
;MQEVTQTVSVTDIYGFFQLLITYWYIALPFSIALLFASRWFPKVLIAALGFVGGLFFLMPLLKTIPAVNELLVSNPSLDLPIALFVGVICAVVVLGLFKFVFFLGGVLIGFFIGVWLWNIANPWIIDQIRLQTPGFEIPQWTVWVFAGVFALIVGIFAILSHEKTVSFLSILSGALILDFYLLFLLGQSNPGLFGMITKPSGANEAPALTTNGILVFVGALLVLMFIGYRFSYSHWGARKTKNP
;
A
#
# COMPACT_ATOMS: atom_id res chain seq x y z
N MET A 1 18.03 29.79 -25.30
CA MET A 1 17.08 29.14 -24.38
C MET A 1 17.54 27.72 -24.19
N GLN A 2 18.26 27.44 -23.10
CA GLN A 2 18.63 26.08 -22.72
C GLN A 2 17.55 25.58 -21.77
N GLU A 3 16.81 24.56 -22.17
CA GLU A 3 15.99 23.78 -21.24
C GLU A 3 16.95 23.07 -20.28
N VAL A 4 17.02 23.57 -19.05
CA VAL A 4 17.67 22.85 -17.96
C VAL A 4 16.70 21.75 -17.57
N THR A 5 16.85 20.59 -18.19
CA THR A 5 16.21 19.35 -17.76
C THR A 5 16.77 19.01 -16.38
N GLN A 6 16.12 19.50 -15.32
CA GLN A 6 16.46 19.10 -13.96
C GLN A 6 16.11 17.61 -13.82
N THR A 7 17.14 16.78 -13.92
CA THR A 7 17.10 15.38 -13.50
C THR A 7 16.89 15.36 -11.99
N VAL A 8 15.63 15.26 -11.56
CA VAL A 8 15.30 15.11 -10.13
C VAL A 8 15.80 13.74 -9.70
N SER A 9 16.92 13.70 -8.97
CA SER A 9 17.38 12.51 -8.27
C SER A 9 16.39 12.21 -7.15
N VAL A 10 15.64 11.11 -7.27
CA VAL A 10 14.57 10.68 -6.35
C VAL A 10 15.11 10.17 -5.00
N THR A 11 16.40 10.31 -4.73
CA THR A 11 17.04 9.90 -3.47
C THR A 11 16.73 10.82 -2.29
N ASP A 12 16.20 12.03 -2.53
CA ASP A 12 15.90 13.01 -1.49
C ASP A 12 14.39 13.16 -1.26
N ILE A 13 13.96 13.19 0.02
CA ILE A 13 12.56 13.42 0.43
C ILE A 13 12.00 14.74 -0.13
N TYR A 14 12.87 15.71 -0.39
CA TYR A 14 12.55 16.98 -1.05
C TYR A 14 12.15 16.81 -2.51
N GLY A 15 12.79 15.90 -3.24
CA GLY A 15 12.44 15.58 -4.62
C GLY A 15 11.02 14.99 -4.68
N PHE A 16 10.66 14.15 -3.70
CA PHE A 16 9.29 13.65 -3.58
C PHE A 16 8.27 14.77 -3.31
N PHE A 17 8.53 15.68 -2.39
CA PHE A 17 7.63 16.83 -2.13
C PHE A 17 7.52 17.78 -3.34
N GLN A 18 8.62 18.02 -4.06
CA GLN A 18 8.60 18.81 -5.29
C GLN A 18 7.79 18.14 -6.41
N LEU A 19 7.85 16.81 -6.51
CA LEU A 19 7.02 16.05 -7.45
C LEU A 19 5.53 16.18 -7.10
N LEU A 20 5.17 16.08 -5.82
CA LEU A 20 3.78 16.31 -5.37
C LEU A 20 3.28 17.71 -5.73
N ILE A 21 4.12 18.74 -5.57
CA ILE A 21 3.73 20.11 -5.93
C ILE A 21 3.64 20.28 -7.44
N THR A 22 4.61 19.78 -8.20
CA THR A 22 4.64 19.87 -9.67
C THR A 22 3.42 19.18 -10.29
N TYR A 23 3.07 18.00 -9.79
CA TYR A 23 1.95 17.19 -10.28
C TYR A 23 0.69 17.31 -9.41
N TRP A 24 0.46 18.48 -8.79
CA TRP A 24 -0.67 18.70 -7.88
C TRP A 24 -2.03 18.38 -8.51
N TYR A 25 -2.18 18.66 -9.81
CA TYR A 25 -3.40 18.40 -10.58
C TYR A 25 -3.71 16.90 -10.75
N ILE A 26 -2.73 16.01 -10.55
CA ILE A 26 -2.93 14.55 -10.50
C ILE A 26 -3.00 14.08 -9.05
N ALA A 27 -2.05 14.50 -8.22
CA ALA A 27 -1.89 13.98 -6.87
C ALA A 27 -3.05 14.37 -5.93
N LEU A 28 -3.65 15.55 -6.10
CA LEU A 28 -4.78 16.02 -5.31
C LEU A 28 -6.09 15.26 -5.60
N PRO A 29 -6.57 15.11 -6.85
CA PRO A 29 -7.74 14.27 -7.10
C PRO A 29 -7.49 12.80 -6.75
N PHE A 30 -6.25 12.33 -6.89
CA PHE A 30 -5.87 10.97 -6.49
C PHE A 30 -5.93 10.75 -4.98
N SER A 31 -5.48 11.72 -4.18
CA SER A 31 -5.55 11.63 -2.72
C SER A 31 -6.98 11.69 -2.21
N ILE A 32 -7.84 12.52 -2.82
CA ILE A 32 -9.29 12.55 -2.56
C ILE A 32 -9.91 11.19 -2.90
N ALA A 33 -9.59 10.62 -4.07
CA ALA A 33 -10.08 9.31 -4.47
C ALA A 33 -9.61 8.19 -3.52
N LEU A 34 -8.35 8.22 -3.08
CA LEU A 34 -7.81 7.30 -2.07
C LEU A 34 -8.52 7.43 -0.71
N LEU A 35 -8.90 8.65 -0.31
CA LEU A 35 -9.59 8.91 0.96
C LEU A 35 -11.04 8.40 0.93
N PHE A 36 -11.81 8.75 -0.12
CA PHE A 36 -13.25 8.50 -0.17
C PHE A 36 -13.66 7.21 -0.91
N ALA A 37 -12.88 6.76 -1.89
CA ALA A 37 -13.12 5.54 -2.67
C ALA A 37 -12.18 4.39 -2.25
N SER A 38 -11.65 4.42 -1.02
CA SER A 38 -10.62 3.50 -0.50
C SER A 38 -10.89 2.00 -0.63
N ARG A 39 -12.16 1.58 -0.76
CA ARG A 39 -12.52 0.17 -0.94
C ARG A 39 -12.35 -0.36 -2.37
N TRP A 40 -12.57 0.50 -3.36
CA TRP A 40 -12.59 0.13 -4.78
C TRP A 40 -11.37 0.66 -5.51
N PHE A 41 -10.97 1.89 -5.20
CA PHE A 41 -9.92 2.60 -5.92
C PHE A 41 -8.57 1.84 -5.92
N PRO A 42 -8.09 1.25 -4.81
CA PRO A 42 -6.88 0.43 -4.86
C PRO A 42 -6.99 -0.78 -5.79
N LYS A 43 -8.16 -1.44 -5.82
CA LYS A 43 -8.40 -2.58 -6.73
C LYS A 43 -8.37 -2.12 -8.18
N VAL A 44 -9.00 -0.98 -8.48
CA VAL A 44 -8.99 -0.38 -9.82
C VAL A 44 -7.57 -0.01 -10.25
N LEU A 45 -6.76 0.57 -9.35
CA LEU A 45 -5.37 0.90 -9.63
C LEU A 45 -4.53 -0.34 -9.94
N ILE A 46 -4.64 -1.37 -9.12
CA ILE A 46 -3.91 -2.63 -9.33
C ILE A 46 -4.33 -3.29 -10.63
N ALA A 47 -5.64 -3.26 -10.95
CA ALA A 47 -6.15 -3.76 -12.23
C ALA A 47 -5.63 -2.95 -13.42
N ALA A 48 -5.62 -1.62 -13.31
CA ALA A 48 -5.10 -0.73 -14.35
C ALA A 48 -3.60 -0.93 -14.56
N LEU A 49 -2.82 -1.08 -13.49
CA LEU A 49 -1.39 -1.41 -13.56
C LEU A 49 -1.17 -2.77 -14.22
N GLY A 50 -1.95 -3.79 -13.84
CA GLY A 50 -1.89 -5.11 -14.50
C GLY A 50 -2.28 -5.04 -15.98
N PHE A 51 -3.28 -4.23 -16.32
CA PHE A 51 -3.71 -4.03 -17.71
C PHE A 51 -2.62 -3.35 -18.57
N VAL A 52 -2.07 -2.24 -18.07
CA VAL A 52 -0.96 -1.52 -18.73
C VAL A 52 0.28 -2.43 -18.81
N GLY A 53 0.58 -3.18 -17.75
CA GLY A 53 1.63 -4.18 -17.74
C GLY A 53 1.44 -5.25 -18.83
N GLY A 54 0.22 -5.78 -18.96
CA GLY A 54 -0.14 -6.75 -20.00
C GLY A 54 0.02 -6.19 -21.41
N LEU A 55 -0.44 -4.96 -21.64
CA LEU A 55 -0.36 -4.30 -22.95
C LEU A 55 1.07 -3.96 -23.38
N PHE A 56 1.86 -3.37 -22.48
CA PHE A 56 3.15 -2.79 -22.86
C PHE A 56 4.35 -3.72 -22.59
N PHE A 57 4.21 -4.72 -21.71
CA PHE A 57 5.30 -5.67 -21.43
C PHE A 57 4.96 -7.07 -21.92
N LEU A 58 3.79 -7.60 -21.58
CA LEU A 58 3.44 -8.99 -21.90
C LEU A 58 3.14 -9.18 -23.39
N MET A 59 2.42 -8.25 -24.03
CA MET A 59 2.09 -8.36 -25.45
C MET A 59 3.33 -8.33 -26.36
N PRO A 60 4.31 -7.41 -26.20
CA PRO A 60 5.56 -7.48 -26.96
C PRO A 60 6.33 -8.79 -26.74
N LEU A 61 6.29 -9.33 -25.51
CA LEU A 61 6.92 -10.61 -25.20
C LEU A 61 6.19 -11.78 -25.90
N LEU A 62 4.87 -11.77 -25.95
CA LEU A 62 4.09 -12.74 -26.71
C LEU A 62 4.36 -12.67 -28.22
N LYS A 63 4.58 -11.46 -28.76
CA LYS A 63 4.97 -11.27 -30.18
C LYS A 63 6.34 -11.87 -30.53
N THR A 64 7.19 -12.21 -29.56
CA THR A 64 8.43 -12.95 -29.82
C THR A 64 8.21 -14.43 -30.14
N ILE A 65 7.01 -14.96 -29.82
CA ILE A 65 6.67 -16.36 -30.10
C ILE A 65 6.26 -16.47 -31.58
N PRO A 66 6.88 -17.38 -32.36
CA PRO A 66 6.64 -17.49 -33.81
C PRO A 66 5.16 -17.66 -34.16
N ALA A 67 4.47 -18.54 -33.44
CA ALA A 67 3.05 -18.82 -33.66
C ALA A 67 2.14 -17.60 -33.44
N VAL A 68 2.48 -16.72 -32.50
CA VAL A 68 1.69 -15.50 -32.22
C VAL A 68 2.01 -14.42 -33.25
N ASN A 69 3.29 -14.29 -33.63
CA ASN A 69 3.71 -13.32 -34.62
C ASN A 69 3.12 -13.62 -36.01
N GLU A 70 3.14 -14.89 -36.45
CA GLU A 70 2.54 -15.30 -37.73
C GLU A 70 1.03 -15.04 -37.78
N LEU A 71 0.33 -15.23 -36.65
CA LEU A 71 -1.12 -14.98 -36.53
C LEU A 71 -1.45 -13.48 -36.59
N LEU A 72 -0.58 -12.63 -36.04
CA LEU A 72 -0.72 -11.17 -36.06
C LEU A 72 -0.31 -10.55 -37.40
N VAL A 73 0.72 -11.10 -38.06
CA VAL A 73 1.14 -10.68 -39.40
C VAL A 73 0.08 -11.04 -40.45
N SER A 74 -0.54 -12.22 -40.32
CA SER A 74 -1.63 -12.64 -41.20
C SER A 74 -2.95 -11.89 -40.96
N ASN A 75 -3.17 -11.37 -39.74
CA ASN A 75 -4.38 -10.63 -39.37
C ASN A 75 -4.07 -9.37 -38.56
N PRO A 76 -3.64 -8.27 -39.20
CA PRO A 76 -3.23 -7.04 -38.50
C PRO A 76 -4.36 -6.40 -37.67
N SER A 77 -5.62 -6.63 -38.06
CA SER A 77 -6.80 -6.14 -37.33
C SER A 77 -6.99 -6.81 -35.96
N LEU A 78 -6.37 -7.98 -35.73
CA LEU A 78 -6.45 -8.70 -34.46
C LEU A 78 -5.41 -8.24 -33.43
N ASP A 79 -4.44 -7.42 -33.81
CA ASP A 79 -3.37 -6.97 -32.90
C ASP A 79 -3.91 -6.20 -31.70
N LEU A 80 -4.77 -5.22 -31.94
CA LEU A 80 -5.38 -4.43 -30.86
C LEU A 80 -6.35 -5.29 -30.00
N PRO A 81 -7.30 -6.06 -30.55
CA PRO A 81 -8.15 -6.95 -29.76
C PRO A 81 -7.38 -7.96 -28.90
N ILE A 82 -6.33 -8.60 -29.45
CA ILE A 82 -5.52 -9.57 -28.70
C ILE A 82 -4.73 -8.87 -27.60
N ALA A 83 -4.13 -7.71 -27.90
CA ALA A 83 -3.44 -6.92 -26.88
C ALA A 83 -4.37 -6.54 -25.73
N LEU A 84 -5.59 -6.07 -26.03
CA LEU A 84 -6.60 -5.75 -25.04
C LEU A 84 -6.97 -6.99 -24.19
N PHE A 85 -7.14 -8.15 -24.83
CA PHE A 85 -7.47 -9.39 -24.13
C PHE A 85 -6.34 -9.83 -23.19
N VAL A 86 -5.09 -9.76 -23.65
CA VAL A 86 -3.89 -10.01 -22.84
C VAL A 86 -3.83 -9.06 -21.65
N GLY A 87 -4.10 -7.77 -21.87
CA GLY A 87 -4.21 -6.77 -20.82
C GLY A 87 -5.24 -7.15 -19.75
N VAL A 88 -6.45 -7.53 -20.16
CA VAL A 88 -7.53 -7.94 -19.24
C VAL A 88 -7.14 -9.19 -18.44
N ILE A 89 -6.58 -10.21 -19.10
CA ILE A 89 -6.09 -11.41 -18.42
C ILE A 89 -5.03 -11.03 -17.37
N CYS A 90 -4.07 -10.19 -17.75
CA CYS A 90 -3.01 -9.75 -16.84
C CYS A 90 -3.58 -8.99 -15.63
N ALA A 91 -4.56 -8.11 -15.84
CA ALA A 91 -5.26 -7.41 -14.75
C ALA A 91 -5.92 -8.38 -13.75
N VAL A 92 -6.61 -9.41 -14.25
CA VAL A 92 -7.24 -10.44 -13.40
C VAL A 92 -6.19 -11.24 -12.62
N VAL A 93 -5.11 -11.66 -13.28
CA VAL A 93 -4.03 -12.42 -12.65
C VAL A 93 -3.35 -11.59 -11.56
N VAL A 94 -3.03 -10.33 -11.82
CA VAL A 94 -2.40 -9.43 -10.84
C VAL A 94 -3.31 -9.18 -9.64
N LEU A 95 -4.63 -9.01 -9.86
CA LEU A 95 -5.61 -8.92 -8.77
C LEU A 95 -5.67 -10.21 -7.93
N GLY A 96 -5.53 -11.38 -8.57
CA GLY A 96 -5.46 -12.67 -7.88
C GLY A 96 -4.18 -12.79 -7.04
N LEU A 97 -3.02 -12.48 -7.64
CA LEU A 97 -1.72 -12.49 -6.97
C LEU A 97 -1.65 -11.50 -5.80
N PHE A 98 -2.36 -10.37 -5.89
CA PHE A 98 -2.40 -9.40 -4.80
C PHE A 98 -2.91 -10.01 -3.49
N LYS A 99 -3.91 -10.90 -3.54
CA LYS A 99 -4.40 -11.61 -2.34
C LYS A 99 -3.33 -12.52 -1.73
N PHE A 100 -2.51 -13.13 -2.58
CA PHE A 100 -1.42 -14.00 -2.16
C PHE A 100 -0.32 -13.22 -1.42
N VAL A 101 -0.07 -11.97 -1.79
CA VAL A 101 0.86 -11.09 -1.06
C VAL A 101 0.41 -10.85 0.39
N PHE A 102 -0.89 -10.64 0.63
CA PHE A 102 -1.41 -10.52 2.00
C PHE A 102 -1.29 -11.81 2.80
N PHE A 103 -1.49 -12.96 2.16
CA PHE A 103 -1.27 -14.25 2.79
C PHE A 103 0.20 -14.40 3.21
N LEU A 104 1.14 -14.17 2.30
CA LEU A 104 2.58 -14.23 2.58
C LEU A 104 2.99 -13.26 3.70
N GLY A 105 2.51 -12.01 3.65
CA GLY A 105 2.76 -11.03 4.70
C GLY A 105 2.20 -11.48 6.06
N GLY A 106 0.99 -12.04 6.07
CA GLY A 106 0.37 -12.58 7.28
C GLY A 106 1.11 -13.82 7.82
N VAL A 107 1.59 -14.71 6.95
CA VAL A 107 2.41 -15.86 7.33
C VAL A 107 3.71 -15.40 7.97
N LEU A 108 4.41 -14.45 7.37
CA LEU A 108 5.66 -13.91 7.93
C LEU A 108 5.44 -13.26 9.30
N ILE A 109 4.47 -12.35 9.41
CA ILE A 109 4.15 -11.67 10.66
C ILE A 109 3.71 -12.70 11.72
N GLY A 110 2.83 -13.63 11.35
CA GLY A 110 2.33 -14.68 12.24
C GLY A 110 3.42 -15.62 12.71
N PHE A 111 4.41 -15.91 11.87
CA PHE A 111 5.57 -16.71 12.24
C PHE A 111 6.41 -16.01 13.33
N PHE A 112 6.74 -14.73 13.14
CA PHE A 112 7.50 -13.96 14.14
C PHE A 112 6.73 -13.83 15.46
N ILE A 113 5.42 -13.57 15.39
CA ILE A 113 4.55 -13.52 16.57
C ILE A 113 4.51 -14.89 17.26
N GLY A 114 4.41 -15.98 16.51
CA GLY A 114 4.40 -17.34 17.03
C GLY A 114 5.70 -17.70 17.76
N VAL A 115 6.86 -17.36 17.18
CA VAL A 115 8.17 -17.52 17.84
C VAL A 115 8.24 -16.68 19.12
N TRP A 116 7.78 -15.43 19.07
CA TRP A 116 7.80 -14.54 20.23
C TRP A 116 6.90 -15.04 21.36
N LEU A 117 5.67 -15.45 21.04
CA LEU A 117 4.74 -16.06 21.99
C LEU A 117 5.30 -17.35 22.60
N TRP A 118 5.92 -18.19 21.78
CA TRP A 118 6.57 -19.41 22.25
C TRP A 118 7.69 -19.08 23.25
N ASN A 119 8.56 -18.11 22.95
CA ASN A 119 9.65 -17.75 23.84
C ASN A 119 9.18 -17.22 25.20
N ILE A 120 7.99 -16.61 25.28
CA ILE A 120 7.39 -16.14 26.53
C ILE A 120 6.67 -17.28 27.27
N ALA A 121 5.95 -18.13 26.54
CA ALA A 121 5.12 -19.18 27.13
C ALA A 121 5.94 -20.43 27.53
N ASN A 122 7.00 -20.74 26.78
CA ASN A 122 7.80 -21.96 26.97
C ASN A 122 8.40 -22.10 28.37
N PRO A 123 9.01 -21.06 29.00
CA PRO A 123 9.50 -21.16 30.37
C PRO A 123 8.39 -21.54 31.37
N TRP A 124 7.23 -20.89 31.25
CA TRP A 124 6.06 -21.20 32.09
C TRP A 124 5.55 -22.62 31.91
N ILE A 125 5.50 -23.11 30.66
CA ILE A 125 5.05 -24.47 30.34
C ILE A 125 6.03 -25.51 30.88
N ILE A 126 7.34 -25.29 30.69
CA ILE A 126 8.38 -26.21 31.17
C ILE A 126 8.38 -26.29 32.70
N ASP A 127 8.21 -25.16 33.39
CA ASP A 127 8.16 -25.15 34.86
C ASP A 127 6.97 -25.96 35.40
N GLN A 128 5.79 -25.84 34.78
CA GLN A 128 4.61 -26.63 35.17
C GLN A 128 4.78 -28.13 34.87
N ILE A 129 5.41 -28.48 33.74
CA ILE A 129 5.65 -29.88 33.36
C ILE A 129 6.73 -30.53 34.24
N ARG A 130 7.79 -29.79 34.60
CA ARG A 130 8.86 -30.29 35.47
C ARG A 130 8.40 -30.60 36.89
N LEU A 131 7.33 -29.96 37.37
CA LEU A 131 6.68 -30.30 38.63
C LEU A 131 6.04 -31.69 38.61
N GLN A 132 5.63 -32.17 37.43
CA GLN A 132 4.96 -33.48 37.26
C GLN A 132 5.92 -34.56 36.74
N THR A 133 6.91 -34.18 35.93
CA THR A 133 7.87 -35.10 35.31
C THR A 133 9.28 -34.49 35.32
N PRO A 134 10.13 -34.86 36.30
CA PRO A 134 11.50 -34.35 36.40
C PRO A 134 12.34 -34.80 35.20
N GLY A 135 13.05 -33.86 34.56
CA GLY A 135 13.96 -34.14 33.44
C GLY A 135 13.36 -34.07 32.04
N PHE A 136 12.09 -33.65 31.90
CA PHE A 136 11.49 -33.42 30.58
C PHE A 136 12.10 -32.19 29.89
N GLU A 137 12.55 -32.37 28.65
CA GLU A 137 13.05 -31.29 27.78
C GLU A 137 12.21 -31.24 26.50
N ILE A 138 11.76 -30.03 26.13
CA ILE A 138 10.99 -29.84 24.90
C ILE A 138 11.96 -29.77 23.71
N PRO A 139 11.76 -30.58 22.66
CA PRO A 139 12.60 -30.52 21.48
C PRO A 139 12.57 -29.14 20.81
N GLN A 140 13.73 -28.66 20.34
CA GLN A 140 13.87 -27.33 19.72
C GLN A 140 12.99 -27.15 18.47
N TRP A 141 12.66 -28.23 17.76
CA TRP A 141 11.79 -28.17 16.57
C TRP A 141 10.34 -27.78 16.90
N THR A 142 9.91 -27.94 18.16
CA THR A 142 8.55 -27.60 18.61
C THR A 142 8.23 -26.12 18.42
N VAL A 143 9.24 -25.24 18.58
CA VAL A 143 9.11 -23.79 18.36
C VAL A 143 8.68 -23.51 16.92
N TRP A 144 9.32 -24.17 15.96
CA TRP A 144 9.07 -23.96 14.54
C TRP A 144 7.71 -24.51 14.12
N VAL A 145 7.28 -25.64 14.68
CA VAL A 145 5.95 -26.20 14.44
C VAL A 145 4.87 -25.29 15.03
N PHE A 146 5.05 -24.81 16.26
CA PHE A 146 4.11 -23.87 16.88
C PHE A 146 4.03 -22.55 16.09
N ALA A 147 5.18 -21.98 15.71
CA ALA A 147 5.25 -20.79 14.89
C ALA A 147 4.63 -21.01 13.49
N GLY A 148 4.83 -22.17 12.88
CA GLY A 148 4.24 -22.53 11.59
C GLY A 148 2.71 -22.61 11.63
N VAL A 149 2.14 -23.20 12.69
CA VAL A 149 0.68 -23.23 12.90
C VAL A 149 0.14 -21.82 13.10
N PHE A 150 0.80 -21.00 13.93
CA PHE A 150 0.43 -19.61 14.13
C PHE A 150 0.52 -18.79 12.83
N ALA A 151 1.58 -19.00 12.04
CA ALA A 151 1.78 -18.37 10.74
C ALA A 151 0.64 -18.67 9.77
N LEU A 152 0.18 -19.93 9.70
CA LEU A 152 -0.96 -20.31 8.86
C LEU A 152 -2.25 -19.64 9.33
N ILE A 153 -2.52 -19.63 10.63
CA ILE A 153 -3.73 -18.99 11.19
C ILE A 153 -3.74 -17.50 10.86
N VAL A 154 -2.65 -16.79 11.16
CA VAL A 154 -2.53 -15.34 10.89
C VAL A 154 -2.55 -15.07 9.37
N GLY A 155 -1.94 -15.92 8.55
CA GLY A 155 -2.00 -15.84 7.09
C GLY A 155 -3.44 -15.94 6.57
N ILE A 156 -4.24 -16.89 7.07
CA ILE A 156 -5.66 -17.03 6.72
C ILE A 156 -6.44 -15.79 7.17
N PHE A 157 -6.21 -15.31 8.40
CA PHE A 157 -6.84 -14.08 8.88
C PHE A 157 -6.47 -12.86 8.01
N ALA A 158 -5.22 -12.76 7.55
CA ALA A 158 -4.77 -11.70 6.65
C ALA A 158 -5.51 -11.76 5.29
N ILE A 159 -5.78 -12.97 4.77
CA ILE A 159 -6.65 -13.13 3.59
C ILE A 159 -8.08 -12.67 3.91
N LEU A 160 -8.63 -12.97 5.09
CA LEU A 160 -10.00 -12.55 5.42
C LEU A 160 -10.11 -11.03 5.66
N SER A 161 -9.05 -10.39 6.15
CA SER A 161 -9.04 -8.97 6.48
C SER A 161 -8.44 -8.07 5.40
N HIS A 162 -7.91 -8.63 4.29
CA HIS A 162 -7.18 -7.86 3.27
C HIS A 162 -7.95 -6.62 2.78
N GLU A 163 -9.27 -6.70 2.58
CA GLU A 163 -10.08 -5.57 2.14
C GLU A 163 -10.07 -4.41 3.14
N LYS A 164 -10.08 -4.72 4.43
CA LYS A 164 -10.02 -3.71 5.51
C LYS A 164 -8.63 -3.08 5.56
N THR A 165 -7.58 -3.90 5.47
CA THR A 165 -6.19 -3.43 5.49
C THR A 165 -5.88 -2.52 4.29
N VAL A 166 -6.27 -2.93 3.09
CA VAL A 166 -6.10 -2.14 1.85
C VAL A 166 -6.87 -0.83 1.92
N SER A 167 -8.11 -0.86 2.42
CA SER A 167 -8.91 0.34 2.60
C SER A 167 -8.30 1.30 3.63
N PHE A 168 -7.79 0.77 4.75
CA PHE A 168 -7.09 1.58 5.75
C PHE A 168 -5.83 2.22 5.18
N LEU A 169 -4.99 1.45 4.48
CA LEU A 169 -3.77 1.95 3.85
C LEU A 169 -4.09 3.05 2.82
N SER A 170 -5.14 2.86 2.03
CA SER A 170 -5.62 3.87 1.07
C SER A 170 -6.07 5.15 1.78
N ILE A 171 -6.85 5.05 2.86
CA ILE A 171 -7.27 6.22 3.65
C ILE A 171 -6.05 6.92 4.23
N LEU A 172 -5.10 6.18 4.79
CA LEU A 172 -3.88 6.72 5.37
C LEU A 172 -3.04 7.47 4.31
N SER A 173 -2.81 6.85 3.15
CA SER A 173 -2.07 7.48 2.06
C SER A 173 -2.78 8.72 1.50
N GLY A 174 -4.10 8.67 1.32
CA GLY A 174 -4.89 9.81 0.88
C GLY A 174 -4.87 10.95 1.90
N ALA A 175 -4.99 10.64 3.18
CA ALA A 175 -4.91 11.60 4.27
C ALA A 175 -3.52 12.25 4.34
N LEU A 176 -2.44 11.48 4.25
CA LEU A 176 -1.06 12.00 4.26
C LEU A 176 -0.80 12.98 3.12
N ILE A 177 -1.25 12.67 1.90
CA ILE A 177 -1.05 13.56 0.74
C ILE A 177 -1.88 14.84 0.89
N LEU A 178 -3.13 14.74 1.35
CA LEU A 178 -3.97 15.92 1.59
C LEU A 178 -3.41 16.80 2.71
N ASP A 179 -2.93 16.19 3.78
CA ASP A 179 -2.32 16.88 4.90
C ASP A 179 -1.02 17.59 4.51
N PHE A 180 -0.22 16.96 3.64
CA PHE A 180 0.92 17.64 3.01
C PHE A 180 0.50 18.91 2.27
N TYR A 181 -0.55 18.87 1.45
CA TYR A 181 -1.03 20.07 0.75
C TYR A 181 -1.58 21.13 1.71
N LEU A 182 -2.27 20.71 2.76
CA LEU A 182 -2.78 21.61 3.80
C LEU A 182 -1.62 22.36 4.46
N LEU A 183 -0.59 21.64 4.90
CA LEU A 183 0.58 22.25 5.52
C LEU A 183 1.41 23.08 4.54
N PHE A 184 1.50 22.67 3.27
CA PHE A 184 2.17 23.45 2.25
C PHE A 184 1.49 24.82 2.07
N LEU A 185 0.16 24.85 1.98
CA LEU A 185 -0.61 26.10 1.89
C LEU A 185 -0.50 26.95 3.17
N LEU A 186 -0.58 26.32 4.34
CA LEU A 186 -0.45 27.02 5.63
C LEU A 186 0.95 27.60 5.81
N GLY A 187 2.00 26.84 5.48
CA GLY A 187 3.39 27.28 5.52
C GLY A 187 3.68 28.40 4.52
N GLN A 188 3.06 28.39 3.34
CA GLN A 188 3.16 29.50 2.39
C GLN A 188 2.46 30.77 2.89
N SER A 189 1.30 30.62 3.55
CA SER A 189 0.56 31.77 4.08
C SER A 189 1.20 32.39 5.34
N ASN A 190 1.75 31.57 6.23
CA ASN A 190 2.25 31.97 7.54
C ASN A 190 3.50 31.15 7.94
N PRO A 191 4.65 31.40 7.30
CA PRO A 191 5.87 30.62 7.52
C PRO A 191 6.38 30.71 8.96
N GLY A 192 6.17 31.83 9.65
CA GLY A 192 6.57 32.01 11.05
C GLY A 192 5.76 31.18 12.06
N LEU A 193 4.55 30.73 11.70
CA LEU A 193 3.69 29.94 12.58
C LEU A 193 3.76 28.45 12.30
N PHE A 194 3.91 28.03 11.03
CA PHE A 194 3.82 26.62 10.63
C PHE A 194 5.14 26.02 10.10
N GLY A 195 6.10 26.86 9.71
CA GLY A 195 7.33 26.42 9.05
C GLY A 195 7.14 26.13 7.56
N MET A 196 8.25 25.93 6.84
CA MET A 196 8.25 25.62 5.41
C MET A 196 8.71 24.19 5.16
N ILE A 197 7.92 23.44 4.39
CA ILE A 197 8.19 22.03 4.03
C ILE A 197 9.12 21.94 2.80
N THR A 198 9.17 23.00 1.97
CA THR A 198 10.02 23.07 0.79
C THR A 198 11.29 23.85 1.05
N LYS A 199 12.42 23.36 0.54
CA LYS A 199 13.71 24.06 0.55
C LYS A 199 13.62 25.33 -0.32
N PRO A 200 13.88 26.53 0.21
CA PRO A 200 14.12 27.70 -0.62
C PRO A 200 15.29 27.42 -1.57
N SER A 201 15.19 27.82 -2.83
CA SER A 201 16.27 27.66 -3.81
C SER A 201 17.59 28.21 -3.25
N GLY A 202 18.55 27.32 -2.94
CA GLY A 202 19.89 27.65 -2.44
C GLY A 202 20.13 27.53 -0.92
N ALA A 203 19.14 27.20 -0.09
CA ALA A 203 19.31 27.16 1.37
C ALA A 203 19.57 25.73 1.89
N ASN A 204 20.71 25.44 2.54
CA ASN A 204 21.05 24.09 3.06
C ASN A 204 20.27 23.64 4.32
N GLU A 205 19.18 24.33 4.67
CA GLU A 205 18.47 24.09 5.92
C GLU A 205 17.37 23.02 5.75
N ALA A 206 17.24 22.18 6.77
CA ALA A 206 16.22 21.12 6.84
C ALA A 206 14.80 21.71 6.88
N PRO A 207 13.76 20.95 6.47
CA PRO A 207 12.37 21.38 6.61
C PRO A 207 12.09 21.56 8.10
N ALA A 208 12.05 22.80 8.53
CA ALA A 208 11.77 23.14 9.92
C ALA A 208 10.27 23.42 10.02
N LEU A 209 9.48 22.36 10.22
CA LEU A 209 8.14 22.53 10.78
C LEU A 209 8.30 23.08 12.19
N THR A 210 7.57 24.13 12.51
CA THR A 210 7.47 24.61 13.88
C THR A 210 6.70 23.59 14.72
N THR A 211 6.79 23.67 16.06
CA THR A 211 5.98 22.83 16.97
C THR A 211 4.48 22.92 16.63
N ASN A 212 4.00 24.11 16.27
CA ASN A 212 2.62 24.31 15.82
C ASN A 212 2.34 23.63 14.48
N GLY A 213 3.28 23.67 13.53
CA GLY A 213 3.18 22.94 12.26
C GLY A 213 3.06 21.42 12.47
N ILE A 214 3.83 20.86 13.40
CA ILE A 214 3.75 19.43 13.76
C ILE A 214 2.41 19.09 14.43
N LEU A 215 1.91 19.95 15.32
CA LEU A 215 0.61 19.74 15.96
C LEU A 215 -0.54 19.80 14.94
N VAL A 216 -0.47 20.73 13.98
CA VAL A 216 -1.44 20.80 12.89
C VAL A 216 -1.34 19.57 11.98
N PHE A 217 -0.13 19.10 11.64
CA PHE A 217 0.07 17.85 10.89
C PHE A 217 -0.65 16.68 11.58
N VAL A 218 -0.31 16.40 12.84
CA VAL A 218 -0.87 15.26 13.57
C VAL A 218 -2.39 15.43 13.74
N GLY A 219 -2.86 16.62 14.07
CA GLY A 219 -4.28 16.90 14.25
C GLY A 219 -5.09 16.75 12.96
N ALA A 220 -4.62 17.36 11.87
CA ALA A 220 -5.27 17.30 10.56
C ALA A 220 -5.24 15.88 9.98
N LEU A 221 -4.11 15.15 10.12
CA LEU A 221 -4.01 13.76 9.73
C LEU A 221 -5.07 12.90 10.41
N LEU A 222 -5.20 13.01 11.74
CA LEU A 222 -6.20 12.25 12.51
C LEU A 222 -7.63 12.60 12.09
N VAL A 223 -7.91 13.88 11.86
CA VAL A 223 -9.23 14.34 11.39
C VAL A 223 -9.53 13.80 9.99
N LEU A 224 -8.59 13.88 9.05
CA LEU A 224 -8.75 13.37 7.69
C LEU A 224 -8.93 11.85 7.68
N MET A 225 -8.15 11.13 8.48
CA MET A 225 -8.32 9.68 8.65
C MET A 225 -9.69 9.34 9.23
N PHE A 226 -10.16 10.08 10.23
CA PHE A 226 -11.49 9.88 10.82
C PHE A 226 -12.61 10.14 9.80
N ILE A 227 -12.51 11.23 9.03
CA ILE A 227 -13.47 11.56 7.97
C ILE A 227 -13.47 10.46 6.89
N GLY A 228 -12.29 10.07 6.40
CA GLY A 228 -12.15 9.03 5.38
C GLY A 228 -12.71 7.68 5.85
N TYR A 229 -12.42 7.30 7.10
CA TYR A 229 -12.95 6.09 7.72
C TYR A 229 -14.48 6.14 7.84
N ARG A 230 -15.02 7.23 8.41
CA ARG A 230 -16.47 7.40 8.57
C ARG A 230 -17.17 7.35 7.22
N PHE A 231 -16.66 8.02 6.19
CA PHE A 231 -17.29 8.05 4.88
C PHE A 231 -17.27 6.68 4.18
N SER A 232 -16.11 6.00 4.20
CA SER A 232 -15.93 4.68 3.56
C SER A 232 -16.80 3.58 4.21
N TYR A 233 -17.03 3.65 5.53
CA TYR A 233 -17.84 2.67 6.25
C TYR A 233 -19.33 3.07 6.41
N SER A 234 -19.66 4.36 6.50
CA SER A 234 -21.05 4.87 6.64
C SER A 234 -21.90 4.63 5.40
N HIS A 235 -21.46 5.14 4.25
CA HIS A 235 -22.30 5.18 3.05
C HIS A 235 -22.48 3.79 2.40
N TRP A 236 -21.55 2.89 2.66
CA TRP A 236 -21.59 1.53 2.12
C TRP A 236 -22.16 0.51 3.11
N GLY A 237 -22.10 0.78 4.43
CA GLY A 237 -22.81 -0.02 5.43
C GLY A 237 -24.34 0.10 5.32
N ALA A 238 -24.83 1.29 4.97
CA ALA A 238 -26.27 1.55 4.79
C ALA A 238 -26.90 0.85 3.57
N ARG A 239 -26.10 0.31 2.62
CA ARG A 239 -26.61 -0.49 1.50
C ARG A 239 -26.89 -1.94 1.88
N LYS A 240 -26.29 -2.48 2.95
CA LYS A 240 -26.56 -3.85 3.40
C LYS A 240 -27.84 -3.98 4.23
N THR A 241 -28.40 -2.88 4.73
CA THR A 241 -29.65 -2.89 5.51
C THR A 241 -30.90 -2.59 4.68
N LYS A 242 -30.76 -2.32 3.38
CA LYS A 242 -31.87 -1.96 2.48
C LYS A 242 -32.22 -3.00 1.42
N ASN A 243 -31.54 -4.14 1.39
CA ASN A 243 -31.96 -5.28 0.56
C ASN A 243 -32.45 -6.40 1.49
N PRO A 244 -33.77 -6.56 1.69
CA PRO A 244 -34.32 -7.84 2.10
C PRO A 244 -34.05 -8.92 1.04
#